data_AF-A0A3C1BJV7-F1
#
_entry.id   AF-A0A3C1BJV7-F1
#
_cell.length_a   1.000
_cell.length_b   1.000
_cell.length_c   1.000
_cell.angle_alpha   90.00
_cell.angle_beta   90.00
_cell.angle_gamma   90.00
#
_symmetry.space_group_name_H-M   'P 1'
#
loop_
_entity.id
_entity.type
_entity.pdbx_description
1 polymer ?
#
loop_
_entity_poly.entity_id
_entity_poly.type
_entity_poly.pdbx_seq_one_letter_code
_entity_poly.pdbx_strand_id
1 'polypeptide(L)'
;MSKTENTALNIPVNITESGIYAIDFRYANGNVPVNTENKCAIRTFTVDNNVAGVIVLPQRGKGEWSNWGYSNAVKVRLQKGSHILSLQFKEANENMNGDINEAMIDNVRLIKLDAR
;
A
#
# COMPACT_ATOMS: atom_id res chain seq x y z
N MET A 1 -3.25 -2.66 9.64
CA MET A 1 -4.41 -1.96 9.06
C MET A 1 -5.48 -2.98 8.71
N SER A 2 -6.71 -2.79 9.17
CA SER A 2 -7.86 -3.65 8.87
C SER A 2 -9.03 -2.80 8.33
N LYS A 3 -10.25 -3.38 8.30
CA LYS A 3 -11.47 -2.66 7.93
C LYS A 3 -11.89 -1.62 8.96
N THR A 4 -11.51 -1.79 10.22
CA THR A 4 -11.98 -0.98 11.36
C THR A 4 -10.84 -0.32 12.13
N GLU A 5 -9.61 -0.82 12.00
CA GLU A 5 -8.45 -0.32 12.74
C GLU A 5 -7.37 0.20 11.79
N ASN A 6 -6.85 1.39 12.10
CA ASN A 6 -5.83 2.07 11.28
C ASN A 6 -6.25 2.11 9.80
N THR A 7 -7.48 2.53 9.55
CA THR A 7 -8.10 2.53 8.21
C THR A 7 -7.44 3.51 7.25
N ALA A 8 -6.69 4.49 7.77
CA ALA A 8 -5.87 5.40 6.99
C ALA A 8 -4.49 5.57 7.64
N LEU A 9 -3.45 5.58 6.82
CA LEU A 9 -2.10 6.02 7.18
C LEU A 9 -1.74 7.23 6.34
N ASN A 10 -1.31 8.31 6.99
CA ASN A 10 -0.81 9.53 6.33
C ASN A 10 0.69 9.66 6.59
N ILE A 11 1.48 9.68 5.53
CA ILE A 11 2.94 9.65 5.59
C ILE A 11 3.46 10.94 4.92
N PRO A 12 3.91 11.93 5.71
CA PRO A 12 4.53 13.12 5.14
C PRO A 12 5.88 12.75 4.55
N VAL A 13 6.14 13.19 3.32
CA VAL A 13 7.41 13.00 2.63
C VAL A 13 7.91 14.33 2.08
N ASN A 14 9.23 14.53 2.08
CA ASN A 14 9.86 15.67 1.43
C ASN A 14 10.64 15.18 0.21
N ILE A 15 10.21 15.58 -0.97
CA ILE A 15 10.81 15.20 -2.25
C ILE A 15 11.89 16.22 -2.60
N THR A 16 13.12 15.76 -2.76
CA THR A 16 14.28 16.63 -3.03
C THR A 16 14.41 17.02 -4.49
N GLU A 17 13.87 16.22 -5.41
CA GLU A 17 13.97 16.41 -6.85
C GLU A 17 12.67 16.02 -7.55
N SER A 18 12.12 16.87 -8.43
CA SER A 18 10.93 16.50 -9.19
C SER A 18 11.22 15.28 -10.08
N GLY A 19 10.22 14.42 -10.29
CA GLY A 19 10.40 13.22 -11.11
C GLY A 19 9.24 12.23 -11.04
N ILE A 20 9.40 11.11 -11.73
CA ILE A 20 8.52 9.95 -11.60
C ILE A 20 9.12 9.01 -10.55
N TYR A 21 8.31 8.61 -9.59
CA TYR A 21 8.67 7.71 -8.51
C TYR A 21 7.85 6.43 -8.59
N ALA A 22 8.50 5.28 -8.47
CA ALA A 22 7.84 4.03 -8.13
C ALA A 22 7.68 3.97 -6.60
N ILE A 23 6.43 3.90 -6.14
CA ILE A 23 6.09 3.89 -4.72
C ILE A 23 5.47 2.55 -4.37
N ASP A 24 6.08 1.83 -3.43
CA ASP A 24 5.59 0.56 -2.89
C ASP A 24 5.70 0.52 -1.37
N PHE A 25 4.97 -0.41 -0.75
CA PHE A 25 4.89 -0.56 0.70
C PHE A 25 5.43 -1.91 1.13
N ARG A 26 6.28 -1.91 2.15
CA ARG A 26 6.70 -3.14 2.84
C ARG A 26 5.57 -3.58 3.77
N TYR A 27 5.15 -4.82 3.63
CA TYR A 27 3.97 -5.35 4.31
C TYR A 27 4.09 -6.83 4.65
N ALA A 28 3.24 -7.28 5.58
CA ALA A 28 2.97 -8.69 5.86
C ALA A 28 1.46 -8.95 5.90
N ASN A 29 1.03 -10.11 5.41
CA ASN A 29 -0.37 -10.56 5.45
C ASN A 29 -0.39 -12.06 5.75
N GLY A 30 -0.48 -12.40 7.04
CA GLY A 30 -0.41 -13.76 7.55
C GLY A 30 -1.76 -14.49 7.62
N ASN A 31 -2.82 -13.96 7.01
CA ASN A 31 -4.19 -14.43 7.26
C ASN A 31 -4.42 -15.89 6.85
N VAL A 32 -3.97 -16.28 5.65
CA VAL A 32 -4.30 -17.57 5.02
C VAL A 32 -3.17 -18.02 4.08
N PRO A 33 -3.22 -19.29 3.59
CA PRO A 33 -2.33 -19.72 2.53
C PRO A 33 -2.41 -18.79 1.31
N VAL A 34 -1.31 -18.72 0.56
CA VAL A 34 -1.10 -17.73 -0.51
C VAL A 34 -2.14 -17.85 -1.65
N ASN A 35 -2.75 -19.01 -1.84
CA ASN A 35 -3.59 -19.34 -2.99
C ASN A 35 -5.09 -19.54 -2.67
N THR A 36 -5.57 -19.26 -1.45
CA THR A 36 -6.96 -19.55 -1.05
C THR A 36 -7.65 -18.38 -0.31
N GLU A 37 -8.97 -18.49 -0.13
CA GLU A 37 -9.81 -17.68 0.76
C GLU A 37 -9.97 -16.18 0.45
N ASN A 38 -9.31 -15.66 -0.59
CA ASN A 38 -9.51 -14.31 -1.15
C ASN A 38 -9.32 -13.13 -0.16
N LYS A 39 -8.45 -13.29 0.84
CA LYS A 39 -8.15 -12.29 1.89
C LYS A 39 -7.01 -11.33 1.53
N CYS A 40 -6.89 -10.97 0.26
CA CYS A 40 -5.94 -9.95 -0.18
C CYS A 40 -6.36 -8.61 0.41
N ALA A 41 -5.45 -7.92 1.10
CA ALA A 41 -5.76 -6.58 1.59
C ALA A 41 -5.60 -5.58 0.43
N ILE A 42 -6.56 -4.68 0.26
CA ILE A 42 -6.58 -3.71 -0.85
C ILE A 42 -6.71 -2.31 -0.26
N ARG A 43 -5.94 -1.35 -0.75
CA ARG A 43 -5.98 0.03 -0.26
C ARG A 43 -5.93 1.01 -1.41
N THR A 44 -6.75 2.05 -1.34
CA THR A 44 -6.61 3.23 -2.20
C THR A 44 -5.39 4.02 -1.76
N PHE A 45 -4.51 4.31 -2.71
CA PHE A 45 -3.33 5.13 -2.50
C PHE A 45 -3.54 6.53 -3.09
N THR A 46 -3.27 7.56 -2.30
CA THR A 46 -3.42 8.97 -2.71
C THR A 46 -2.14 9.75 -2.46
N VAL A 47 -1.93 10.79 -3.27
CA VAL A 47 -0.93 11.83 -3.05
C VAL A 47 -1.65 13.16 -3.00
N ASP A 48 -1.49 13.89 -1.89
CA ASP A 48 -2.16 15.17 -1.63
C ASP A 48 -3.67 15.09 -1.90
N ASN A 49 -4.30 14.04 -1.36
CA ASN A 49 -5.73 13.69 -1.51
C ASN A 49 -6.18 13.30 -2.93
N ASN A 50 -5.30 13.31 -3.93
CA ASN A 50 -5.61 12.83 -5.27
C ASN A 50 -5.31 11.34 -5.39
N VAL A 51 -6.25 10.56 -5.96
CA VAL A 51 -6.05 9.12 -6.17
C VAL A 51 -4.91 8.88 -7.14
N ALA A 52 -3.86 8.20 -6.66
CA ALA A 52 -2.68 7.85 -7.42
C ALA A 52 -2.72 6.40 -7.92
N GLY A 53 -3.44 5.52 -7.22
CA GLY A 53 -3.61 4.13 -7.62
C GLY A 53 -4.17 3.25 -6.51
N VAL A 54 -3.99 1.94 -6.69
CA VAL A 54 -4.39 0.91 -5.73
C VAL A 54 -3.16 0.10 -5.33
N ILE A 55 -3.02 -0.15 -4.03
CA ILE A 55 -2.01 -1.02 -3.46
C ILE A 55 -2.69 -2.33 -3.08
N VAL A 56 -2.17 -3.43 -3.61
CA VAL A 56 -2.58 -4.79 -3.27
C VAL A 56 -1.55 -5.42 -2.34
N LEU A 57 -2.06 -6.11 -1.32
CA LEU A 57 -1.29 -6.71 -0.23
C LEU A 57 -1.70 -8.18 -0.10
N PRO A 58 -1.36 -9.04 -1.08
CA PRO A 58 -1.74 -10.45 -1.08
C PRO A 58 -1.19 -11.20 0.13
N GLN A 59 -1.84 -12.32 0.46
CA GLN A 59 -1.44 -13.18 1.56
C GLN A 59 -0.03 -13.76 1.34
N ARG A 60 0.73 -13.90 2.43
CA ARG A 60 2.14 -14.33 2.41
C ARG A 60 2.38 -15.61 3.21
N GLY A 61 1.30 -16.32 3.58
CA GLY A 61 1.34 -17.59 4.30
C GLY A 61 0.45 -17.56 5.53
N LYS A 62 -0.09 -18.71 5.94
CA LYS A 62 -0.98 -18.81 7.10
C LYS A 62 -0.17 -18.70 8.39
N GLY A 63 -0.47 -17.70 9.22
CA GLY A 63 0.26 -17.39 10.45
C GLY A 63 1.60 -16.68 10.22
N GLU A 64 2.00 -16.46 8.96
CA GLU A 64 3.33 -15.96 8.58
C GLU A 64 3.41 -14.43 8.64
N TRP A 65 3.12 -13.84 9.79
CA TRP A 65 3.15 -12.39 10.01
C TRP A 65 4.57 -11.80 10.05
N SER A 66 5.59 -12.66 10.11
CA SER A 66 7.00 -12.27 9.99
C SER A 66 7.52 -12.35 8.55
N ASN A 67 6.73 -12.82 7.59
CA ASN A 67 7.11 -12.86 6.17
C ASN A 67 6.80 -11.52 5.49
N TRP A 68 7.79 -10.64 5.47
CA TRP A 68 7.69 -9.31 4.87
C TRP A 68 8.03 -9.30 3.37
N GLY A 69 7.32 -8.50 2.60
CA GLY A 69 7.63 -8.23 1.20
C GLY A 69 7.13 -6.86 0.75
N TYR A 70 7.46 -6.47 -0.48
CA TYR A 70 6.96 -5.24 -1.07
C TYR A 70 5.70 -5.50 -1.90
N SER A 71 4.77 -4.55 -1.86
CA SER A 71 3.55 -4.53 -2.67
C SER A 71 3.85 -4.34 -4.15
N ASN A 72 2.79 -4.27 -4.97
CA ASN A 72 2.91 -3.62 -6.28
C ASN A 72 3.39 -2.17 -6.12
N ALA A 73 4.12 -1.68 -7.12
CA ALA A 73 4.53 -0.28 -7.19
C ALA A 73 3.53 0.55 -8.00
N VAL A 74 3.21 1.74 -7.50
CA VAL A 74 2.45 2.77 -8.21
C VAL A 74 3.41 3.84 -8.69
N LYS A 75 3.39 4.16 -9.98
CA LYS A 75 4.21 5.22 -10.57
C LYS A 75 3.51 6.56 -10.40
N VAL A 76 4.14 7.51 -9.71
CA VAL A 76 3.58 8.84 -9.47
C VAL A 76 4.58 9.91 -9.86
N ARG A 77 4.10 10.96 -10.53
CA ARG A 77 4.89 12.17 -10.76
C ARG A 77 4.80 13.06 -9.51
N LEU A 78 5.93 13.30 -8.86
CA LEU A 78 6.04 14.17 -7.69
C LEU A 78 6.87 15.41 -8.04
N GLN A 79 6.51 16.54 -7.46
CA GLN A 79 7.31 17.75 -7.54
C GLN A 79 8.28 17.82 -6.35
N LYS A 80 9.34 18.62 -6.46
CA LYS A 80 10.16 18.97 -5.31
C LYS A 80 9.30 19.67 -4.26
N GLY A 81 9.39 19.23 -3.01
CA GLY A 81 8.66 19.80 -1.88
C GLY A 81 7.97 18.76 -1.00
N SER A 82 7.13 19.25 -0.10
CA SER A 82 6.37 18.43 0.83
C SER A 82 5.12 17.85 0.16
N HIS A 83 4.91 16.55 0.37
CA HIS A 83 3.73 15.83 -0.07
C HIS A 83 3.19 14.96 1.06
N ILE A 84 1.89 14.67 1.03
CA ILE A 84 1.27 13.66 1.91
C ILE A 84 0.91 12.45 1.07
N LEU A 85 1.56 11.33 1.36
CA LEU A 85 1.18 10.03 0.85
C LEU A 85 0.16 9.41 1.80
N SER A 86 -0.98 8.95 1.28
CA SER A 86 -1.97 8.28 2.12
C SER A 86 -2.34 6.90 1.58
N LEU A 87 -2.36 5.92 2.48
CA LEU A 87 -2.86 4.57 2.21
C LEU A 87 -4.17 4.41 2.98
N GLN A 88 -5.27 4.16 2.29
CA GLN A 88 -6.61 4.21 2.87
C GLN A 88 -7.42 2.96 2.53
N PHE A 89 -8.17 2.45 3.50
CA PHE A 89 -9.25 1.49 3.27
C PHE A 89 -10.54 2.27 3.00
N LYS A 90 -11.12 2.08 1.82
CA LYS A 90 -12.40 2.65 1.38
C LYS A 90 -13.35 1.54 0.97
N GLU A 91 -14.63 1.86 0.80
CA GLU A 91 -15.66 0.92 0.32
C GLU A 91 -15.26 0.23 -1.00
N ALA A 92 -14.64 0.98 -1.93
CA ALA A 92 -14.11 0.44 -3.19
C ALA A 92 -12.93 -0.54 -3.02
N ASN A 93 -12.47 -0.80 -1.80
CA ASN A 93 -11.38 -1.73 -1.50
C ASN A 93 -11.85 -3.03 -0.86
N GLU A 94 -13.17 -3.25 -0.74
CA GLU A 94 -13.69 -4.55 -0.32
C GLU A 94 -13.16 -5.65 -1.24
N ASN A 95 -12.66 -6.72 -0.64
CA ASN A 95 -12.20 -7.91 -1.36
C ASN A 95 -13.33 -8.95 -1.39
N MET A 96 -13.14 -10.05 -2.12
CA MET A 96 -14.15 -11.10 -2.22
C MET A 96 -14.40 -11.86 -0.90
N ASN A 97 -13.55 -11.70 0.11
CA ASN A 97 -13.76 -12.34 1.41
C ASN A 97 -14.87 -11.65 2.22
N GLY A 98 -15.04 -10.34 2.09
CA GLY A 98 -16.08 -9.56 2.78
C GLY A 98 -15.82 -9.30 4.27
N ASP A 99 -15.10 -10.17 4.96
CA ASP A 99 -14.83 -10.03 6.40
C ASP A 99 -13.39 -9.59 6.69
N ILE A 100 -12.41 -10.27 6.08
CA ILE A 100 -10.99 -10.07 6.35
C ILE A 100 -10.34 -9.31 5.21
N ASN A 101 -9.83 -8.12 5.54
CA ASN A 101 -9.07 -7.25 4.65
C ASN A 101 -7.95 -6.57 5.45
N GLU A 102 -6.98 -7.38 5.90
CA GLU A 102 -5.96 -6.96 6.85
C GLU A 102 -4.55 -7.19 6.33
N ALA A 103 -3.67 -6.23 6.62
CA ALA A 103 -2.23 -6.36 6.47
C ALA A 103 -1.49 -5.49 7.50
N MET A 104 -0.31 -5.93 7.91
CA MET A 104 0.65 -5.11 8.64
C MET A 104 1.47 -4.31 7.63
N ILE A 105 1.65 -3.01 7.88
CA ILE A 105 2.46 -2.11 7.07
C ILE A 105 3.66 -1.69 7.91
N ASP A 106 4.86 -1.75 7.32
CA ASP A 106 6.12 -1.37 7.98
C ASP A 106 6.63 -0.03 7.46
N ASN A 107 7.02 0.03 6.18
CA ASN A 107 7.53 1.26 5.58
C ASN A 107 7.02 1.47 4.15
N VAL A 108 7.19 2.70 3.67
CA VAL A 108 7.01 3.08 2.27
C VAL A 108 8.38 3.32 1.64
N ARG A 109 8.54 2.87 0.41
CA ARG A 109 9.75 3.09 -0.38
C ARG A 109 9.41 3.88 -1.63
N LEU A 110 10.19 4.92 -1.87
CA LEU A 110 10.08 5.80 -3.04
C LEU A 110 11.35 5.66 -3.86
N ILE A 111 11.26 5.06 -5.04
CA ILE A 111 12.39 4.91 -5.97
C ILE A 111 12.17 5.86 -7.14
N LYS A 112 13.04 6.86 -7.28
CA LYS A 112 13.05 7.72 -8.46
C LYS A 112 13.39 6.88 -9.69
N LEU A 113 12.61 7.02 -10.74
CA LEU A 113 12.84 6.36 -12.02
C LEU A 113 13.60 7.30 -12.95
N ASP A 114 14.59 6.75 -13.64
CA ASP A 114 15.33 7.48 -14.66
C ASP A 114 14.43 7.78 -15.86
N ALA A 115 14.63 8.95 -16.46
CA ALA A 115 14.07 9.25 -17.78
C ALA A 115 14.81 8.38 -18.80
N ARG A 116 14.10 7.40 -19.38
CA ARG A 116 14.55 6.76 -20.62
C ARG A 116 14.17 7.63 -21.80
#